data_AF-A0A7C4F9C5-F1
#
_entry.id   AF-A0A7C4F9C5-F1
#
_cell.length_a   1.000
_cell.length_b   1.000
_cell.length_c   1.000
_cell.angle_alpha   90.00
_cell.angle_beta   90.00
_cell.angle_gamma   90.00
#
_symmetry.space_group_name_H-M   'P 1'
#
loop_
_entity.id
_entity.type
_entity.pdbx_description
1 polymer ?
#
loop_
_entity_poly.entity_id
_entity_poly.type
_entity_poly.pdbx_seq_one_letter_code
_entity_poly.pdbx_strand_id
1 'polypeptide(L)'
;MVSGGLNLVVKEVKDLLRDPKILIGMILVPLIMFPVMGSAIKVSIGALREAYSKSTVAAVDFDGGCFSSLIIEALRKNPSIDLVELNAASIDDLLAQS
;
A
#
# COMPACT_ATOMS: atom_id res chain seq x y z
N MET A 1 40.77 19.93 28.65
CA MET A 1 40.09 20.93 27.79
C MET A 1 38.79 20.44 27.15
N VAL A 2 38.50 19.12 27.08
CA VAL A 2 37.28 18.59 26.42
C VAL A 2 35.98 18.86 27.21
N SER A 3 36.05 18.98 28.54
CA SER A 3 34.85 19.08 29.40
C SER A 3 34.07 20.39 29.25
N GLY A 4 34.69 21.47 28.78
CA GLY A 4 34.01 22.77 28.65
C GLY A 4 32.94 22.80 27.56
N GLY A 5 33.21 22.16 26.41
CA GLY A 5 32.28 22.13 25.27
C GLY A 5 31.04 21.28 25.53
N LEU A 6 31.21 20.08 26.10
CA LEU A 6 30.06 19.24 26.50
C LEU A 6 29.18 19.96 27.54
N ASN A 7 29.79 20.67 28.49
CA ASN A 7 29.04 21.36 29.53
C ASN A 7 28.22 22.53 28.96
N LEU A 8 28.72 23.20 27.92
CA LEU A 8 27.98 24.21 27.19
C LEU A 8 26.79 23.60 26.43
N VAL A 9 27.00 22.51 25.69
CA VAL A 9 25.93 21.83 24.94
C VAL A 9 24.83 21.33 25.88
N VAL A 10 25.18 20.73 27.02
CA VAL A 10 24.20 20.28 28.02
C VAL A 10 23.40 21.45 28.57
N LYS A 11 24.03 22.61 28.79
CA LYS A 11 23.33 23.81 29.25
C LYS A 11 22.32 24.30 28.22
N GLU A 12 22.72 24.44 26.97
CA GLU A 12 21.84 24.92 25.88
C GLU A 12 20.67 23.95 25.64
N VAL A 13 20.93 22.64 25.64
CA VAL A 13 19.87 21.62 25.51
C VAL A 13 18.91 21.69 26.70
N LYS A 14 19.42 21.87 27.92
CA LYS A 14 18.59 21.97 29.12
C LYS A 14 17.78 23.27 29.13
N ASP A 15 18.33 24.38 28.63
CA ASP A 15 17.63 25.65 28.50
C ASP A 15 16.53 25.57 27.43
N LEU A 16 16.78 24.90 26.29
CA LEU A 16 15.78 24.57 25.27
C LEU A 16 14.65 23.68 25.81
N LEU A 17 14.99 22.64 26.57
CA LEU A 17 14.02 21.75 27.23
C LEU A 17 13.31 22.40 28.43
N ARG A 18 13.74 23.57 28.88
CA ARG A 18 13.04 24.30 29.95
C ARG A 18 11.93 25.19 29.43
N ASP A 19 11.94 25.50 28.12
CA ASP A 19 10.85 26.24 27.49
C ASP A 19 9.72 25.27 27.07
N PRO A 20 8.57 25.28 27.78
CA PRO A 20 7.45 24.41 27.45
C PRO A 20 6.88 24.68 26.05
N LYS A 21 6.97 25.91 25.53
CA LYS A 21 6.44 26.23 24.19
C LYS A 21 7.25 25.53 23.10
N ILE A 22 8.58 25.51 23.24
CA ILE A 22 9.48 24.83 22.30
C ILE A 22 9.29 23.31 22.40
N LEU A 23 9.20 22.78 23.61
CA LEU A 23 8.92 21.36 23.87
C LEU A 23 7.61 20.88 23.23
N ILE A 24 6.54 21.69 23.32
CA ILE A 24 5.26 21.39 22.69
C ILE A 24 5.42 21.32 21.16
N GLY A 25 6.07 22.32 20.55
CA GLY A 25 6.29 22.33 19.10
C GLY A 25 7.18 21.20 18.60
N MET A 26 8.20 20.82 19.38
CA MET A 26 9.20 19.82 18.98
C MET A 26 8.77 18.37 19.26
N ILE A 27 8.01 18.14 20.34
CA ILE A 27 7.64 16.78 20.77
C ILE A 27 6.15 16.54 20.59
N LEU A 28 5.30 17.41 21.13
CA LEU A 28 3.85 17.17 21.15
C LEU A 28 3.25 17.20 19.73
N VAL A 29 3.65 18.18 18.92
CA VAL A 29 3.14 18.32 17.54
C VAL A 29 3.53 17.12 16.67
N PRO A 30 4.80 16.68 16.57
CA PRO A 30 5.14 15.49 15.80
C PRO A 30 4.50 14.22 16.35
N LEU A 31 4.38 14.09 17.67
CA LEU A 31 3.76 12.93 18.31
C LEU A 31 2.29 12.76 17.92
N ILE A 32 1.56 13.85 17.68
CA ILE A 32 0.16 13.81 17.22
C ILE A 32 0.09 13.72 15.69
N MET A 33 0.93 14.47 14.97
CA MET A 33 0.88 14.53 13.52
C MET A 33 1.30 13.23 12.85
N PHE A 34 2.30 12.51 13.37
CA PHE A 34 2.75 11.26 12.76
C PHE A 34 1.68 10.15 12.79
N PRO A 35 0.95 9.90 13.88
CA PRO A 35 -0.18 8.98 13.87
C PRO A 35 -1.30 9.40 12.91
N VAL A 36 -1.62 10.69 12.84
CA VAL A 36 -2.66 11.22 11.94
C VAL A 36 -2.28 10.95 10.49
N MET A 37 -1.07 11.35 10.09
CA MET A 37 -0.58 11.15 8.74
C MET A 37 -0.40 9.65 8.41
N GLY A 38 0.12 8.86 9.35
CA GLY A 38 0.25 7.41 9.20
C GLY A 38 -1.09 6.71 9.00
N SER A 39 -2.14 7.16 9.68
CA SER A 39 -3.50 6.65 9.51
C SER A 39 -4.07 7.01 8.13
N ALA A 40 -3.87 8.25 7.68
CA ALA A 40 -4.28 8.68 6.34
C ALA A 40 -3.59 7.87 5.24
N ILE A 41 -2.26 7.66 5.35
CA ILE A 41 -1.49 6.86 4.40
C ILE A 41 -1.98 5.41 4.39
N LYS A 42 -2.29 4.81 5.54
CA LYS A 42 -2.83 3.44 5.61
C LYS A 42 -4.16 3.31 4.86
N VAL A 43 -5.05 4.30 4.96
CA VAL A 43 -6.32 4.30 4.22
C VAL A 43 -6.05 4.38 2.72
N SER A 44 -5.18 5.30 2.29
CA SER A 44 -4.83 5.45 0.87
C SER A 44 -4.16 4.19 0.30
N ILE A 45 -3.20 3.61 1.02
CA ILE A 45 -2.55 2.35 0.63
C ILE A 45 -3.54 1.18 0.70
N GLY A 46 -4.46 1.17 1.66
CA GLY A 46 -5.51 0.15 1.76
C GLY A 46 -6.42 0.15 0.55
N ALA A 47 -6.89 1.32 0.12
CA ALA A 47 -7.69 1.47 -1.09
C ALA A 47 -6.92 1.07 -2.35
N LEU A 48 -5.63 1.43 -2.43
CA LEU A 48 -4.76 0.97 -3.52
C LEU A 48 -4.61 -0.56 -3.48
N ARG A 49 -4.34 -1.14 -2.31
CA ARG A 49 -4.21 -2.57 -2.15
C ARG A 49 -5.50 -3.28 -2.54
N GLU A 50 -6.67 -2.77 -2.20
CA GLU A 50 -7.94 -3.37 -2.60
C GLU A 50 -8.18 -3.27 -4.11
N ALA A 51 -7.82 -2.14 -4.73
CA ALA A 51 -7.90 -1.95 -6.18
C ALA A 51 -6.90 -2.84 -6.94
N TYR A 52 -5.69 -3.07 -6.41
CA TYR A 52 -4.63 -3.85 -7.05
C TYR A 52 -4.54 -5.31 -6.60
N SER A 53 -5.16 -5.72 -5.48
CA SER A 53 -5.16 -7.11 -5.03
C SER A 53 -6.13 -7.98 -5.83
N LYS A 54 -7.06 -7.36 -6.57
CA LYS A 54 -7.89 -8.06 -7.55
C LYS A 54 -7.18 -7.98 -8.89
N SER A 55 -6.31 -8.94 -9.16
CA SER A 55 -5.74 -9.07 -10.50
C SER A 55 -6.86 -9.57 -11.40
N THR A 56 -7.46 -8.68 -12.19
CA THR A 56 -8.46 -9.07 -13.19
C THR A 56 -7.76 -9.85 -14.30
N VAL A 57 -8.10 -11.13 -14.43
CA VAL A 57 -7.53 -12.03 -15.43
C VAL A 57 -8.65 -12.46 -16.35
N ALA A 58 -8.53 -12.09 -17.63
CA ALA A 58 -9.41 -12.60 -18.66
C ALA A 58 -8.97 -14.00 -19.09
N ALA A 59 -9.88 -14.97 -19.08
CA ALA A 59 -9.65 -16.32 -19.56
C ALA A 59 -10.55 -16.59 -20.77
N VAL A 60 -9.98 -17.15 -21.84
CA VAL A 60 -10.69 -17.57 -23.05
C VAL A 60 -10.33 -19.01 -23.33
N ASP A 61 -11.34 -19.85 -23.47
CA ASP A 61 -11.17 -21.24 -23.85
C ASP A 61 -11.53 -21.44 -25.33
N PHE A 62 -10.53 -21.72 -26.15
CA PHE A 62 -10.70 -21.99 -27.58
C PHE A 62 -10.77 -23.48 -27.92
N ASP A 63 -10.39 -24.37 -27.01
CA ASP A 63 -10.25 -25.81 -27.26
C ASP A 63 -11.22 -26.67 -26.46
N GLY A 64 -11.86 -26.12 -25.42
CA GLY A 64 -12.83 -26.81 -24.58
C GLY A 64 -12.24 -28.03 -23.86
N GLY A 65 -10.92 -28.04 -23.67
CA GLY A 65 -10.18 -29.20 -23.19
C GLY A 65 -10.40 -29.54 -21.69
N CYS A 66 -10.04 -30.77 -21.32
CA CYS A 66 -10.00 -31.17 -19.91
C CYS A 66 -8.95 -30.36 -19.11
N PHE A 67 -7.86 -29.95 -19.76
CA PHE A 67 -6.83 -29.13 -19.12
C PHE A 67 -7.21 -27.66 -18.99
N SER A 68 -7.93 -27.08 -19.97
CA SER A 68 -8.39 -25.69 -19.90
C SER A 68 -9.38 -25.50 -18.74
N SER A 69 -10.33 -26.42 -18.60
CA SER A 69 -11.30 -26.44 -17.51
C SER A 69 -10.63 -26.55 -16.12
N LEU A 70 -9.60 -27.39 -15.97
CA LEU A 70 -8.84 -27.50 -14.72
C LEU A 70 -8.11 -26.20 -14.34
N ILE A 71 -7.54 -25.51 -15.32
CA ILE A 71 -6.82 -24.24 -15.10
C ILE A 71 -7.81 -23.12 -14.74
N ILE A 72 -8.92 -23.01 -15.47
CA ILE A 72 -9.97 -22.03 -15.19
C ILE A 72 -10.55 -22.24 -13.79
N GLU A 73 -10.80 -23.49 -13.40
CA GLU A 73 -11.31 -23.81 -12.06
C GLU A 73 -10.27 -23.52 -10.97
N ALA A 74 -8.98 -23.78 -11.21
CA ALA A 74 -7.90 -23.44 -10.29
C ALA A 74 -7.76 -21.93 -10.08
N LEU A 75 -7.91 -21.14 -11.15
CA LEU A 75 -7.87 -19.68 -11.09
C LEU A 75 -9.11 -19.11 -10.38
N ARG A 76 -10.30 -19.66 -10.65
CA ARG A 76 -11.56 -19.26 -9.99
C ARG A 76 -11.55 -19.53 -8.47
N LYS A 77 -10.82 -20.56 -8.02
CA LYS A 77 -10.67 -20.87 -6.59
C LYS A 77 -9.74 -19.90 -5.85
N ASN A 78 -9.00 -19.03 -6.54
CA ASN A 78 -8.09 -18.09 -5.92
C ASN A 78 -8.79 -16.76 -5.58
N PRO A 79 -8.92 -16.39 -4.29
CA PRO A 79 -9.61 -15.15 -3.87
C PRO A 79 -8.89 -13.85 -4.27
N SER A 80 -7.66 -13.94 -4.81
CA SER A 80 -6.89 -12.77 -5.29
C SER A 80 -7.06 -12.51 -6.79
N ILE A 81 -7.85 -13.34 -7.49
CA ILE A 81 -8.03 -13.28 -8.94
C ILE A 81 -9.50 -13.01 -9.22
N ASP A 82 -9.77 -11.94 -9.97
CA ASP A 82 -11.10 -11.67 -10.52
C ASP A 82 -11.11 -12.21 -11.95
N LEU A 83 -11.70 -13.40 -12.14
CA LEU A 83 -11.65 -14.11 -13.40
C LEU A 83 -12.83 -13.70 -14.30
N VAL A 84 -12.52 -13.14 -15.46
CA VAL A 84 -13.51 -12.77 -16.49
C VAL A 84 -13.42 -13.79 -17.61
N GLU A 85 -14.44 -14.64 -17.75
CA GLU A 85 -14.53 -15.56 -18.88
C GLU A 85 -15.04 -14.81 -20.11
N LEU A 86 -14.21 -14.69 -21.13
CA LEU A 86 -14.57 -14.09 -22.41
C LEU A 86 -14.90 -15.20 -23.40
N ASN A 87 -16.04 -15.09 -24.06
CA ASN A 87 -16.47 -16.03 -25.08
C ASN A 87 -16.25 -15.39 -26.46
N ALA A 88 -15.26 -15.88 -27.20
CA ALA A 88 -14.95 -15.37 -28.53
C ALA A 88 -14.59 -16.50 -29.48
N ALA A 89 -15.05 -16.38 -30.72
CA ALA A 89 -14.79 -17.36 -31.77
C ALA A 89 -13.43 -17.17 -32.45
N SER A 90 -12.78 -16.01 -32.28
CA SER A 90 -11.43 -15.73 -32.79
C SER A 90 -10.71 -14.65 -31.96
N ILE A 91 -9.39 -14.54 -32.12
CA ILE A 91 -8.55 -13.52 -31.47
C ILE A 91 -8.97 -12.10 -31.90
N ASP A 92 -9.41 -11.91 -33.15
CA ASP A 92 -9.89 -10.62 -33.65
C ASP A 92 -11.19 -10.17 -32.95
N ASP A 93 -12.06 -11.14 -32.61
CA ASP A 93 -13.32 -10.91 -31.90
C ASP A 93 -13.12 -10.60 -30.40
N LEU A 94 -12.00 -11.07 -29.82
CA LEU A 94 -11.56 -10.67 -28.47
C LEU A 94 -11.10 -9.22 -28.40
N LEU A 95 -10.35 -8.77 -29.41
CA LEU A 95 -9.84 -7.41 -29.46
C LEU A 95 -10.97 -6.38 -29.68
N ALA A 96 -12.10 -6.80 -30.26
CA ALA A 96 -13.29 -5.97 -30.40
C ALA A 96 -14.14 -5.86 -29.11
N GLN A 97 -13.96 -6.77 -28.16
CA GLN A 97 -14.65 -6.79 -26.85
C GLN A 97 -13.78 -6.24 -25.71
N SER A 98 -12.56 -5.78 -26.02
CA SER A 98 -11.58 -5.22 -25.07
C SER A 98 -11.83 -3.75 -24.74
#